data_AF-A0A9X7DLV6-F1
#
_entry.id   AF-A0A9X7DLV6-F1
#
_cell.length_a   1.000
_cell.length_b   1.000
_cell.length_c   1.000
_cell.angle_alpha   90.00
_cell.angle_beta   90.00
_cell.angle_gamma   90.00
#
_symmetry.space_group_name_H-M   'P 1'
#
loop_
_entity.id
_entity.type
_entity.pdbx_description
1 polymer ?
#
loop_
_entity_poly.entity_id
_entity_poly.type
_entity_poly.pdbx_seq_one_letter_code
_entity_poly.pdbx_strand_id
1 'polypeptide(L)'
;MILYKAGLLDEWERFWEQIPGQAYRMDYTPAIVSIQKEIEIPSIQLLSEAFAKDLIRLNAKHKSSENIIELNDKLDRYITRFSIYTDEEILEKAKNELEELISCFYSFEFALQSSSNEK
;
A
#
# COMPACT_ATOMS: atom_id res chain seq x y z
N MET A 1 0.47 1.54 0.17
CA MET A 1 0.89 1.64 -1.25
C MET A 1 1.02 0.30 -1.95
N ILE A 2 1.74 -0.70 -1.41
CA ILE A 2 1.85 -2.02 -2.06
C ILE A 2 0.47 -2.65 -2.32
N LEU A 3 -0.41 -2.68 -1.31
CA LEU A 3 -1.77 -3.20 -1.45
C LEU A 3 -2.62 -2.39 -2.44
N TYR A 4 -2.46 -1.06 -2.47
CA TYR A 4 -3.14 -0.20 -3.46
C TYR A 4 -2.75 -0.59 -4.89
N LYS A 5 -1.44 -0.69 -5.17
CA LYS A 5 -0.91 -1.06 -6.49
C LYS A 5 -1.25 -2.49 -6.89
N ALA A 6 -1.37 -3.39 -5.92
CA ALA A 6 -1.81 -4.77 -6.15
C ALA A 6 -3.33 -4.91 -6.36
N GLY A 7 -4.10 -3.81 -6.26
CA GLY A 7 -5.57 -3.85 -6.36
C GLY A 7 -6.24 -4.54 -5.17
N LEU A 8 -5.60 -4.54 -4.00
CA LEU A 8 -6.03 -5.25 -2.78
C LEU A 8 -6.55 -4.31 -1.69
N LEU A 9 -6.68 -3.00 -1.96
CA LEU A 9 -7.12 -2.03 -0.97
C LEU A 9 -8.54 -2.35 -0.46
N ASP A 10 -9.49 -2.61 -1.36
CA ASP A 10 -10.87 -2.95 -1.00
C ASP A 10 -10.95 -4.25 -0.20
N GLU A 11 -10.12 -5.24 -0.52
CA GLU A 11 -10.08 -6.50 0.22
C GLU A 11 -9.49 -6.33 1.62
N TRP A 12 -8.48 -5.46 1.73
CA TRP A 12 -7.92 -5.03 3.01
C TRP A 12 -8.95 -4.31 3.88
N GLU A 13 -9.73 -3.38 3.32
CA GLU A 13 -10.79 -2.69 4.05
C GLU A 13 -11.88 -3.67 4.52
N ARG A 14 -12.36 -4.55 3.64
CA ARG A 14 -13.36 -5.60 3.98
C ARG A 14 -12.87 -6.59 5.03
N PHE A 15 -11.57 -6.88 5.07
CA PHE A 15 -11.00 -7.68 6.15
C PHE A 15 -11.15 -6.97 7.50
N TRP A 16 -10.75 -5.69 7.56
CA TRP A 16 -10.83 -4.92 8.80
C TRP A 16 -12.28 -4.67 9.24
N GLU A 17 -13.24 -4.51 8.34
CA GLU A 17 -14.67 -4.40 8.70
C GLU A 17 -15.19 -5.58 9.55
N GLN A 18 -14.54 -6.76 9.44
CA GLN A 18 -14.90 -7.94 10.24
C GLN A 18 -14.39 -7.87 11.69
N ILE A 19 -13.42 -6.99 11.98
CA ILE A 19 -12.80 -6.87 13.29
C ILE A 19 -13.60 -5.85 14.13
N PRO A 20 -14.38 -6.29 15.14
CA PRO A 20 -15.13 -5.38 16.00
C PRO A 20 -14.21 -4.61 16.94
N GLY A 21 -14.71 -3.51 17.52
CA GLY A 21 -13.97 -2.81 18.58
C GLY A 21 -12.92 -1.81 18.10
N GLN A 22 -12.93 -1.42 16.82
CA GLN A 22 -12.08 -0.35 16.26
C GLN A 22 -12.41 1.07 16.78
N ALA A 23 -12.93 1.18 18.00
CA ALA A 23 -13.26 2.47 18.61
C ALA A 23 -11.99 3.17 19.07
N TYR A 24 -11.90 4.48 18.83
CA TYR A 24 -10.78 5.28 19.31
C TYR A 24 -10.80 5.37 20.85
N ARG A 25 -9.73 4.86 21.49
CA ARG A 25 -9.38 4.89 22.94
C ARG A 25 -9.91 3.76 23.84
N MET A 26 -10.77 2.87 23.38
CA MET A 26 -11.17 1.72 24.17
C MET A 26 -11.35 0.50 23.27
N ASP A 27 -10.55 -0.52 23.53
CA ASP A 27 -10.57 -1.77 22.79
C ASP A 27 -11.72 -2.64 23.31
N TYR A 28 -12.74 -2.80 22.48
CA TYR A 28 -13.87 -3.71 22.73
C TYR A 28 -13.76 -4.99 21.90
N THR A 29 -12.59 -5.27 21.32
CA THR A 29 -12.35 -6.49 20.54
C THR A 29 -12.53 -7.70 21.47
N PRO A 30 -13.45 -8.63 21.16
CA PRO A 30 -13.60 -9.86 21.93
C PRO A 30 -12.32 -10.69 21.91
N ALA A 31 -12.12 -11.53 22.93
CA ALA A 31 -10.96 -12.42 23.02
C ALA A 31 -10.84 -13.40 21.84
N ILE A 32 -11.96 -13.68 21.15
CA ILE A 32 -12.01 -14.54 19.97
C ILE A 32 -12.87 -13.82 18.92
N VAL A 33 -12.31 -13.63 17.73
CA VAL A 33 -13.01 -13.07 16.57
C VAL A 33 -13.05 -14.14 15.47
N SER A 34 -14.23 -14.36 14.90
CA SER A 34 -14.39 -15.28 13.76
C SER A 34 -14.23 -14.50 12.46
N ILE A 35 -13.16 -14.76 11.72
CA ILE A 35 -12.91 -14.18 10.40
C ILE A 35 -13.68 -15.01 9.36
N GLN A 36 -14.50 -14.35 8.54
CA GLN A 36 -15.29 -14.97 7.48
C GLN A 36 -14.51 -15.11 6.18
N LYS A 37 -13.68 -14.11 5.87
CA LYS A 37 -12.84 -14.10 4.67
C LYS A 37 -11.45 -13.57 4.99
N GLU A 38 -10.45 -14.41 4.76
CA GLU A 38 -9.04 -14.02 4.80
C GLU A 38 -8.65 -13.25 3.53
N ILE A 39 -7.63 -12.40 3.62
CA ILE A 39 -7.04 -11.78 2.44
C ILE A 39 -6.04 -12.77 1.86
N GLU A 40 -6.29 -13.22 0.65
CA GLU A 40 -5.30 -13.99 -0.11
C GLU A 40 -4.24 -13.02 -0.64
N ILE A 41 -3.03 -13.07 -0.08
CA ILE A 41 -1.92 -12.22 -0.50
C ILE A 41 -0.72 -13.01 -1.05
N PRO A 42 -0.90 -13.93 -2.01
CA PRO A 42 0.17 -14.80 -2.49
C PRO A 42 1.38 -14.02 -3.06
N SER A 43 1.16 -12.81 -3.56
CA SER A 43 2.22 -11.96 -4.11
C SER A 43 2.83 -10.95 -3.14
N ILE A 44 2.32 -10.80 -1.91
CA ILE A 44 2.76 -9.70 -1.02
C ILE A 44 4.24 -9.77 -0.68
N GLN A 45 4.75 -10.99 -0.49
CA GLN A 45 6.14 -11.20 -0.13
C GLN A 45 7.04 -10.78 -1.30
N LEU A 46 6.75 -11.27 -2.50
CA LEU A 46 7.46 -10.89 -3.73
C LEU A 46 7.42 -9.37 -3.96
N LEU A 47 6.24 -8.77 -3.85
CA LEU A 47 6.03 -7.34 -4.03
C LEU A 47 6.79 -6.52 -2.98
N SER A 48 6.77 -6.94 -1.72
CA SER A 48 7.48 -6.27 -0.63
C SER A 48 8.99 -6.36 -0.77
N GLU A 49 9.51 -7.53 -1.16
CA GLU A 49 10.94 -7.72 -1.42
C GLU A 49 11.42 -6.85 -2.59
N ALA A 50 10.65 -6.82 -3.68
CA ALA A 50 10.94 -5.99 -4.84
C ALA A 50 10.90 -4.50 -4.50
N PHE A 51 9.91 -4.07 -3.72
CA PHE A 51 9.78 -2.70 -3.23
C PHE A 51 10.96 -2.30 -2.32
N ALA A 52 11.32 -3.15 -1.36
CA ALA A 52 12.46 -2.93 -0.47
C ALA A 52 13.78 -2.80 -1.24
N LYS A 53 13.97 -3.62 -2.29
CA LYS A 53 15.15 -3.55 -3.17
C LYS A 53 15.27 -2.19 -3.86
N ASP A 54 14.16 -1.63 -4.34
CA ASP A 54 14.17 -0.32 -4.98
C ASP A 54 14.36 0.82 -3.97
N LEU A 55 13.81 0.71 -2.76
CA LEU A 55 14.12 1.65 -1.66
C LEU A 55 15.60 1.66 -1.30
N ILE A 56 16.24 0.50 -1.19
CA ILE A 56 17.68 0.40 -0.91
C ILE A 56 18.49 1.10 -2.00
N ARG A 57 18.14 0.90 -3.27
CA ARG A 57 18.79 1.57 -4.41
C ARG A 57 18.60 3.08 -4.39
N LEU A 58 17.38 3.54 -4.10
CA LEU A 58 17.08 4.96 -3.98
C LEU A 58 17.92 5.60 -2.86
N ASN A 59 18.00 4.95 -1.70
CA ASN A 59 18.79 5.43 -0.57
C ASN A 59 20.29 5.51 -0.90
N ALA A 60 20.83 4.48 -1.57
CA ALA A 60 22.23 4.44 -1.98
C ALA A 60 22.60 5.59 -2.95
N LYS A 61 21.66 6.02 -3.81
CA LYS A 61 21.84 7.13 -4.74
C LYS A 61 21.84 8.50 -4.06
N HIS A 62 21.00 8.68 -3.03
CA HIS A 62 20.76 10.00 -2.44
C HIS A 62 21.54 10.30 -1.15
N LYS A 63 22.25 9.33 -0.54
CA LYS A 63 23.16 9.46 0.62
C LYS A 63 22.63 10.18 1.87
N SER A 64 21.39 10.66 1.90
CA SER A 64 20.72 11.18 3.09
C SER A 64 19.45 10.39 3.41
N SER A 65 19.35 9.97 4.68
CA SER A 65 18.20 9.23 5.24
C SER A 65 16.92 10.05 5.28
N GLU A 66 17.04 11.39 5.26
CA GLU A 66 15.90 12.33 5.24
C GLU A 66 14.97 12.09 4.03
N ASN A 67 15.52 11.60 2.90
CA ASN A 67 14.71 11.32 1.71
C ASN A 67 13.75 10.13 1.87
N ILE A 68 14.07 9.15 2.71
CA ILE A 68 13.18 7.98 2.91
C ILE A 68 11.98 8.37 3.77
N ILE A 69 12.20 9.19 4.81
CA ILE A 69 11.11 9.67 5.68
C ILE A 69 10.14 10.52 4.86
N GLU A 70 10.67 11.48 4.07
CA GLU A 70 9.83 12.30 3.20
C GLU A 70 9.07 11.47 2.15
N LEU A 71 9.72 10.45 1.58
CA LEU A 71 9.07 9.52 0.66
C LEU A 71 7.92 8.78 1.36
N ASN A 72 8.14 8.27 2.57
CA ASN A 72 7.09 7.57 3.32
C ASN A 72 5.91 8.51 3.62
N ASP A 73 6.17 9.74 4.06
CA ASP A 73 5.13 10.74 4.31
C ASP A 73 4.33 11.07 3.04
N LYS A 74 5.00 11.17 1.88
CA LYS A 74 4.34 11.36 0.59
C LYS A 74 3.44 10.18 0.25
N LEU A 75 3.95 8.95 0.39
CA LEU A 75 3.18 7.74 0.12
C LEU A 75 1.95 7.62 1.02
N ASP A 76 2.09 7.93 2.31
CA ASP A 76 0.99 7.91 3.28
C ASP A 76 -0.11 8.93 2.94
N ARG A 77 0.28 10.13 2.50
CA ARG A 77 -0.67 11.14 2.00
C ARG A 77 -1.45 10.66 0.79
N TYR A 78 -0.83 9.92 -0.14
CA TYR A 78 -1.55 9.37 -1.28
C TYR A 78 -2.56 8.31 -0.87
N ILE A 79 -2.19 7.41 0.05
CA ILE A 79 -3.13 6.41 0.58
C ILE A 79 -4.31 7.08 1.29
N THR A 80 -4.04 8.08 2.13
CA THR A 80 -5.08 8.89 2.76
C THR A 80 -6.00 9.53 1.73
N ARG A 81 -5.45 10.07 0.63
CA ARG A 81 -6.27 10.66 -0.44
C ARG A 81 -7.17 9.62 -1.11
N PHE A 82 -6.64 8.44 -1.41
CA PHE A 82 -7.42 7.38 -2.06
C PHE A 82 -8.52 6.81 -1.16
N SER A 83 -8.36 6.85 0.17
CA SER A 83 -9.40 6.39 1.10
C SER A 83 -10.44 7.46 1.44
N ILE A 84 -10.12 8.76 1.36
CA ILE A 84 -11.03 9.85 1.79
C ILE A 84 -11.80 10.47 0.62
N TYR A 85 -11.14 10.69 -0.53
CA TYR A 85 -11.75 11.42 -1.64
C TYR A 85 -12.45 10.47 -2.60
N THR A 86 -13.62 10.90 -3.08
CA THR A 86 -14.39 10.22 -4.14
C THR A 86 -14.41 11.00 -5.46
N ASP A 87 -13.82 12.19 -5.47
CA ASP A 87 -13.75 13.06 -6.65
C ASP A 87 -12.75 12.50 -7.67
N GLU A 88 -13.23 12.24 -8.88
CA GLU A 88 -12.46 11.59 -9.94
C GLU A 88 -11.24 12.42 -10.39
N GLU A 89 -11.37 13.75 -10.45
CA GLU A 89 -10.26 14.63 -10.87
C GLU A 89 -9.14 14.64 -9.81
N ILE A 90 -9.52 14.70 -8.53
CA ILE A 90 -8.56 14.66 -7.41
C ILE A 90 -7.85 13.30 -7.36
N LEU A 91 -8.60 12.21 -7.55
CA LEU A 91 -8.06 10.85 -7.53
C LEU A 91 -7.11 10.59 -8.70
N GLU A 92 -7.49 11.02 -9.91
CA GLU A 92 -6.65 10.85 -11.10
C GLU A 92 -5.37 11.67 -10.99
N LYS A 93 -5.44 12.89 -10.47
CA LYS A 93 -4.24 13.69 -10.17
C LYS A 93 -3.34 13.00 -9.15
N ALA A 94 -3.90 12.53 -8.04
CA ALA A 94 -3.16 11.84 -6.99
C ALA A 94 -2.48 10.55 -7.51
N LYS A 95 -3.16 9.82 -8.39
CA LYS A 95 -2.61 8.64 -9.06
C LYS A 95 -1.42 9.01 -9.95
N ASN A 96 -1.55 10.01 -10.80
CA ASN A 96 -0.46 10.44 -11.68
C ASN A 96 0.78 10.91 -10.90
N GLU A 97 0.59 11.69 -9.82
CA GLU A 97 1.69 12.09 -8.95
C GLU A 97 2.36 10.89 -8.25
N LEU A 98 1.57 9.89 -7.83
CA LEU A 98 2.12 8.66 -7.26
C LEU A 98 2.94 7.87 -8.28
N GLU A 99 2.45 7.73 -9.52
CA GLU A 99 3.18 7.04 -10.60
C GLU A 99 4.53 7.73 -10.88
N GLU A 100 4.56 9.06 -10.90
CA GLU A 100 5.80 9.82 -11.05
C GLU A 100 6.76 9.56 -9.88
N LEU A 101 6.25 9.59 -8.64
CA LEU A 101 7.03 9.39 -7.43
C LEU A 101 7.72 8.02 -7.39
N ILE A 102 7.04 6.98 -7.88
CA ILE A 102 7.58 5.60 -7.88
C ILE A 102 8.14 5.18 -9.24
N SER A 103 8.23 6.08 -10.23
CA SER A 103 8.67 5.77 -11.60
C SER A 103 10.04 5.08 -11.69
N CYS A 104 10.88 5.23 -10.66
CA CYS A 104 12.18 4.57 -10.57
C CYS A 104 12.18 3.19 -9.89
N PHE A 105 11.02 2.67 -9.49
CA PHE A 105 10.85 1.41 -8.77
C PHE A 105 10.65 0.26 -9.75
N TYR A 106 11.67 0.03 -10.60
CA TYR A 106 11.61 -0.94 -11.68
C TYR A 106 11.42 -2.40 -11.22
N SER A 107 11.99 -2.78 -10.06
CA SER A 107 11.83 -4.15 -9.55
C SER A 107 10.39 -4.36 -9.09
N PHE A 108 9.83 -3.37 -8.42
CA PHE A 108 8.45 -3.41 -7.94
C PHE A 108 7.45 -3.45 -9.09
N GLU A 109 7.59 -2.60 -10.11
CA GLU A 109 6.73 -2.61 -11.30
C GLU A 109 6.81 -3.95 -12.06
N PHE A 110 8.01 -4.53 -12.18
CA PHE A 110 8.18 -5.87 -12.77
C PHE A 110 7.46 -6.96 -11.95
N ALA A 111 7.56 -6.90 -10.62
CA ALA A 111 6.88 -7.83 -9.73
C ALA A 111 5.35 -7.69 -9.79
N LEU A 112 4.83 -6.47 -9.92
CA LEU A 112 3.39 -6.19 -10.10
C LEU A 112 2.86 -6.86 -11.38
N GLN A 113 3.56 -6.71 -12.50
CA GLN A 113 3.17 -7.33 -13.77
C GLN A 113 3.21 -8.86 -13.68
N SER A 114 4.24 -9.41 -13.03
CA SER A 114 4.38 -10.86 -12.85
C SER A 114 3.25 -11.44 -12.00
N SER A 115 2.89 -10.76 -10.90
CA SER A 115 1.80 -11.17 -10.01
C SER A 115 0.40 -11.02 -10.62
N SER A 116 0.25 -10.12 -11.60
CA SER A 116 -1.03 -9.94 -12.32
C SER A 116 -1.24 -11.00 -13.40
N ASN A 117 -0.18 -11.61 -13.93
CA ASN A 117 -0.25 -12.69 -14.92
C ASN A 117 -0.50 -14.09 -14.32
N GLU A 118 -0.47 -14.21 -12.99
CA GLU A 118 -0.75 -15.45 -12.25
C GLU A 118 -2.22 -15.56 -11.79
N LYS A 119 -3.05 -14.53 -12.03
CA LYS A 119 -4.51 -14.54 -11.82
C LYS A 119 -5.26 -14.92 -13.09
#